data_AF-C8PTR5-F1
#
_entry.id   AF-C8PTR5-F1
#
_cell.length_a   1.000
_cell.length_b   1.000
_cell.length_c   1.000
_cell.angle_alpha   90.00
_cell.angle_beta   90.00
_cell.angle_gamma   90.00
#
_symmetry.space_group_name_H-M   'P 1'
#
loop_
_entity.id
_entity.type
_entity.pdbx_description
1 polymer ?
#
loop_
_entity_poly.entity_id
_entity_poly.type
_entity_poly.pdbx_seq_one_letter_code
_entity_poly.pdbx_strand_id
1 'polypeptide(L)' 'MEIKASDVKALREKTGAGMMECKKALQECNGDAKEAEKFLKRKRPCGC' A
#
# COMPACT_ATOMS: atom_id res chain seq x y z
N MET A 1 8.02 6.76 -11.98
CA MET A 1 7.67 7.28 -10.64
C MET A 1 8.57 6.64 -9.62
N GLU A 2 9.26 7.45 -8.85
CA GLU A 2 10.17 6.98 -7.81
C GLU A 2 9.36 6.69 -6.55
N ILE A 3 8.90 5.44 -6.41
CA ILE A 3 8.28 4.99 -5.17
C ILE A 3 9.38 4.97 -4.11
N LYS A 4 9.37 5.97 -3.22
CA LYS A 4 10.41 6.07 -2.18
C LYS A 4 10.22 4.96 -1.16
N ALA A 5 11.34 4.37 -0.74
CA ALA A 5 11.33 3.39 0.34
C ALA A 5 10.69 3.95 1.63
N SER A 6 10.79 5.26 1.85
CA SER A 6 10.10 5.97 2.94
C SER A 6 8.58 5.92 2.83
N ASP A 7 8.00 6.09 1.64
CA ASP A 7 6.55 6.01 1.43
C ASP A 7 6.02 4.59 1.68
N VAL A 8 6.74 3.58 1.21
CA VAL A 8 6.44 2.16 1.49
C VAL A 8 6.44 1.89 2.99
N LYS A 9 7.41 2.48 3.72
CA LYS A 9 7.57 2.30 5.17
C LYS A 9 6.45 2.99 5.94
N ALA A 10 6.11 4.23 5.58
CA ALA A 10 5.01 4.98 6.16
C ALA A 10 3.65 4.32 5.90
N LEU A 11 3.42 3.81 4.68
CA LEU A 11 2.20 3.10 4.33
C LEU A 11 2.06 1.78 5.11
N ARG A 12 3.18 1.06 5.30
CA ARG A 12 3.25 -0.14 6.13
C ARG A 12 2.92 0.14 7.59
N GLU A 13 3.42 1.24 8.17
CA GLU A 13 3.11 1.61 9.56
C GLU A 13 1.63 1.99 9.74
N LYS A 14 1.00 2.62 8.75
CA LYS A 14 -0.42 2.98 8.79
C LYS A 14 -1.36 1.79 8.56
N THR A 15 -1.05 0.95 7.58
CA THR A 15 -1.95 -0.14 7.14
C THR A 15 -1.62 -1.49 7.76
N GLY A 16 -0.41 -1.66 8.29
CA GLY A 16 0.11 -2.94 8.75
C GLY A 16 0.31 -3.97 7.63
N ALA A 17 0.19 -3.59 6.36
CA ALA A 17 0.28 -4.51 5.23
C ALA A 17 1.73 -4.94 4.95
N GLY A 18 1.90 -6.11 4.33
CA GLY A 18 3.20 -6.64 3.95
C GLY A 18 3.98 -5.67 3.04
N MET A 19 5.32 -5.71 3.13
CA MET A 19 6.21 -4.83 2.35
C MET A 19 6.00 -4.97 0.84
N MET A 20 5.64 -6.16 0.35
CA MET A 20 5.32 -6.39 -1.06
C MET A 20 3.96 -5.82 -1.46
N GLU A 21 2.94 -5.97 -0.60
CA GLU A 21 1.62 -5.39 -0.82
C GLU A 21 1.70 -3.85 -0.88
N CYS A 22 2.44 -3.22 0.04
CA CYS A 22 2.63 -1.77 0.04
C CYS A 22 3.32 -1.27 -1.23
N LYS A 23 4.35 -2.00 -1.71
CA LYS A 23 5.04 -1.67 -2.97
C LYS A 23 4.12 -1.81 -4.18
N LYS A 24 3.33 -2.89 -4.27
CA LYS A 24 2.35 -3.10 -5.35
C LYS A 24 1.24 -2.06 -5.33
N ALA A 25 0.70 -1.76 -4.16
CA ALA A 25 -0.35 -0.75 -3.99
C ALA A 25 0.16 0.63 -4.39
N LEU A 26 1.35 1.03 -3.94
CA LEU A 26 1.97 2.30 -4.34
C LEU A 26 2.33 2.34 -5.82
N GLN A 27 2.71 1.21 -6.44
CA GLN A 27 2.95 1.14 -7.88
C GLN A 27 1.66 1.32 -8.70
N GLU A 28 0.56 0.66 -8.33
CA GLU A 28 -0.72 0.84 -9.03
C GLU A 28 -1.32 2.23 -8.78
N CYS A 29 -1.23 2.71 -7.54
CA CYS A 29 -1.72 4.01 -7.13
C CYS A 29 -0.76 5.16 -7.44
N ASN A 30 0.31 4.93 -8.22
CA ASN A 30 1.23 5.98 -8.68
C ASN A 30 1.85 6.81 -7.51
N GLY A 31 2.06 6.19 -6.34
CA GLY A 31 2.58 6.83 -5.14
C GLY A 31 1.53 7.53 -4.27
N ASP A 32 0.25 7.40 -4.59
CA ASP A 32 -0.82 8.01 -3.81
C ASP A 32 -1.09 7.24 -2.51
N ALA A 33 -0.77 7.85 -1.37
CA ALA A 33 -0.89 7.20 -0.07
C ALA A 33 -2.36 6.86 0.27
N LYS A 34 -3.32 7.73 -0.07
CA LYS A 34 -4.75 7.48 0.22
C LYS A 34 -5.29 6.33 -0.62
N GLU A 35 -4.91 6.31 -1.89
CA GLU A 35 -5.37 5.30 -2.83
C GLU A 35 -4.72 3.95 -2.54
N ALA A 36 -3.42 3.93 -2.18
CA ALA A 36 -2.73 2.72 -1.75
C ALA A 36 -3.30 2.16 -0.44
N GLU A 37 -3.67 3.00 0.54
CA GLU A 37 -4.39 2.55 1.74
C GLU A 37 -5.74 1.91 1.41
N LYS A 38 -6.53 2.54 0.53
CA LYS A 38 -7.81 1.98 0.06
C LYS A 38 -7.62 0.68 -0.71
N PHE A 39 -6.59 0.60 -1.55
CA PHE A 39 -6.27 -0.58 -2.35
C PHE A 39 -5.95 -1.77 -1.44
N LEU A 40 -5.10 -1.56 -0.43
CA LEU A 40 -4.76 -2.57 0.57
C LEU A 40 -5.98 -3.01 1.39
N LYS A 41 -6.84 -2.05 1.75
CA LYS A 41 -8.06 -2.32 2.53
C LYS A 41 -9.13 -3.05 1.71
N ARG A 42 -9.25 -2.76 0.41
CA ARG A 42 -10.12 -3.44 -0.55
C ARG A 42 -9.62 -4.86 -0.86
N LYS A 43 -8.30 -5.05 -0.91
CA LYS A 43 -7.65 -6.33 -1.22
C LYS A 43 -7.66 -7.34 -0.06
N ARG A 44 -8.15 -6.94 1.12
CA ARG A 44 -8.59 -7.87 2.17
C ARG A 44 -10.10 -8.12 2.08
N PRO A 45 -10.67 -8.70 0.99
CA PRO A 45 -11.97 -9.31 1.18
C PRO A 45 -11.76 -10.41 2.21
N CYS A 46 -12.54 -10.33 3.29
CA CYS A 46 -12.78 -11.38 4.25
C CYS A 46 -12.67 -12.75 3.57
N GLY A 47 -11.56 -13.45 3.81
CA GLY A 47 -11.47 -14.87 3.55
C GLY A 47 -12.29 -15.57 4.62
N CYS A 48 -13.52 -15.93 4.26
CA CYS A 48 -14.01 -17.24 4.68
C CYS A 48 -13.18 -18.30 3.95
#